data_AF-A0A7U9SIE0-F1
#
_entry.id   AF-A0A7U9SIE0-F1
#
_cell.length_a   1.000
_cell.length_b   1.000
_cell.length_c   1.000
_cell.angle_alpha   90.00
_cell.angle_beta   90.00
_cell.angle_gamma   90.00
#
_symmetry.space_group_name_H-M   'P 1'
#
loop_
_entity.id
_entity.type
_entity.pdbx_description
1 polymer ?
#
loop_
_entity_poly.entity_id
_entity_poly.type
_entity_poly.pdbx_seq_one_letter_code
_entity_poly.pdbx_strand_id
1 'polypeptide(L)' 'MNNIEFEWEIAELIGRRREGEYWDFKQQWYLYNTDLLHDIICMANSPANRDCYIIIGIEDETLKVLGVDANS' A
#
# COMPACT_ATOMS: atom_id res chain seq x y z
N MET A 1 9.61 3.12 15.34
CA MET A 1 10.09 2.20 14.30
C MET A 1 11.31 2.84 13.65
N ASN A 2 12.44 2.14 13.59
CA ASN A 2 13.58 2.64 12.81
C ASN A 2 13.41 2.26 11.32
N ASN A 3 14.20 2.84 10.42
CA ASN A 3 14.05 2.62 8.98
C ASN A 3 14.17 1.13 8.58
N ILE A 4 15.02 0.36 9.27
CA ILE A 4 15.24 -1.06 8.96
C ILE A 4 13.99 -1.89 9.29
N GLU A 5 13.39 -1.64 10.46
CA GLU A 5 12.14 -2.31 10.86
C GLU A 5 11.00 -2.00 9.89
N PHE A 6 10.92 -0.76 9.42
CA PHE A 6 9.92 -0.34 8.44
C PHE A 6 10.09 -1.03 7.09
N GLU A 7 11.31 -1.03 6.54
CA GLU A 7 11.62 -1.72 5.28
C GLU A 7 11.30 -3.22 5.35
N TRP A 8 11.62 -3.87 6.47
CA TRP A 8 11.29 -5.28 6.69
C TRP A 8 9.79 -5.54 6.76
N GLU A 9 9.04 -4.68 7.46
CA GLU A 9 7.59 -4.80 7.49
C GLU A 9 7.00 -4.72 6.08
N ILE A 10 7.37 -3.69 5.31
CA ILE A 10 6.85 -3.53 3.94
C ILE A 10 7.25 -4.71 3.05
N ALA A 11 8.47 -5.22 3.18
CA ALA A 11 8.92 -6.40 2.44
C ALA A 11 8.12 -7.66 2.82
N GLU A 12 7.80 -7.84 4.10
CA GLU A 12 6.95 -8.94 4.58
C GLU A 12 5.55 -8.83 3.99
N LEU A 13 4.95 -7.63 4.00
CA LEU A 13 3.62 -7.38 3.44
C LEU A 13 3.57 -7.71 1.95
N ILE A 14 4.55 -7.25 1.16
CA ILE A 14 4.66 -7.62 -0.27
C ILE A 14 4.82 -9.14 -0.42
N GLY A 15 5.63 -9.77 0.44
CA GLY A 15 5.84 -11.22 0.45
C GLY A 15 4.58 -12.04 0.73
N ARG A 16 3.59 -11.47 1.43
CA ARG A 16 2.31 -12.15 1.73
C ARG A 16 1.44 -12.37 0.50
N ARG A 17 1.63 -11.59 -0.58
CA ARG A 17 0.82 -11.66 -1.81
C ARG A 17 -0.68 -11.74 -1.51
N ARG A 18 -1.15 -10.85 -0.64
CA ARG A 18 -2.56 -10.56 -0.38
C ARG A 18 -2.66 -9.23 0.35
N GLU A 19 -3.82 -8.58 0.26
CA GLU A 19 -4.20 -7.44 1.08
C GLU A 19 -4.65 -7.88 2.47
N GLY A 20 -4.77 -6.93 3.39
CA GLY A 20 -5.27 -7.21 4.74
C GLY A 20 -5.78 -5.96 5.45
N GLU A 21 -5.96 -6.07 6.76
CA GLU A 21 -6.71 -5.08 7.53
C GLU A 21 -6.06 -3.69 7.58
N TYR A 22 -4.74 -3.61 7.40
CA TYR A 22 -3.98 -2.37 7.53
C TYR A 22 -3.04 -2.12 6.35
N TRP A 23 -3.12 -2.90 5.28
CA TRP A 23 -2.38 -2.60 4.06
C TRP A 23 -3.18 -2.91 2.81
N ASP A 24 -3.03 -2.03 1.83
CA ASP A 24 -3.69 -2.12 0.53
C ASP A 24 -2.66 -1.95 -0.60
N PHE A 25 -2.81 -2.70 -1.68
CA PHE A 25 -1.92 -2.64 -2.84
C PHE A 25 -2.54 -1.80 -3.94
N LYS A 26 -1.71 -0.99 -4.62
CA LYS A 26 -2.14 -0.22 -5.80
C LYS A 26 -1.14 -0.40 -6.92
N GLN A 27 -1.64 -0.65 -8.12
CA GLN A 27 -0.78 -0.75 -9.30
C GLN A 27 -0.03 0.56 -9.62
N GLN A 28 -0.71 1.70 -9.53
CA GLN A 28 -0.19 2.98 -9.99
C GLN A 28 -0.64 4.13 -9.08
N TRP A 29 0.03 5.28 -9.21
CA TRP A 29 -0.41 6.48 -8.51
C TRP A 29 -1.79 6.93 -8.99
N TYR A 30 -2.55 7.52 -8.08
CA TYR A 30 -3.92 7.97 -8.34
C TYR A 30 -3.96 9.06 -9.42
N LEU A 31 -4.80 8.87 -10.43
CA LEU A 31 -5.07 9.88 -11.46
C LEU A 31 -6.02 10.97 -10.95
N TYR A 32 -6.90 10.63 -10.01
CA TYR A 32 -7.87 11.53 -9.42
C TYR A 32 -7.72 11.57 -7.90
N ASN A 33 -7.72 12.78 -7.35
CA ASN A 33 -7.63 12.99 -5.91
C ASN A 33 -8.79 12.37 -5.13
N THR A 34 -9.96 12.17 -5.77
CA THR A 34 -11.12 11.54 -5.15
C THR A 34 -10.84 10.10 -4.74
N ASP A 35 -10.11 9.35 -5.58
CA ASP A 35 -9.79 7.95 -5.34
C ASP A 35 -8.74 7.83 -4.23
N LEU A 36 -7.73 8.70 -4.25
CA LEU A 36 -6.75 8.82 -3.17
C LEU A 36 -7.43 9.15 -1.83
N LEU A 37 -8.34 10.12 -1.82
CA LEU A 37 -9.08 10.50 -0.61
C LEU A 37 -9.94 9.35 -0.10
N HIS A 38 -10.59 8.62 -1.00
CA HIS A 38 -11.39 7.45 -0.62
C HIS A 38 -10.53 6.41 0.10
N ASP A 39 -9.38 6.06 -0.48
CA ASP A 39 -8.50 5.05 0.10
C ASP A 39 -7.88 5.52 1.42
N ILE A 40 -7.45 6.78 1.51
CA ILE A 40 -6.98 7.38 2.79
C ILE A 40 -8.06 7.29 3.87
N ILE A 41 -9.31 7.63 3.55
CA ILE A 41 -10.42 7.62 4.50
C ILE A 41 -10.73 6.17 4.93
N CYS A 42 -10.72 5.22 4.00
CA CYS A 42 -10.91 3.79 4.31
C CYS A 42 -9.81 3.28 5.25
N MET A 43 -8.54 3.59 4.98
CA MET A 43 -7.43 3.20 5.83
C MET A 43 -7.49 3.87 7.21
N ALA A 44 -7.83 5.16 7.27
CA ALA A 44 -7.95 5.90 8.53
C ALA A 44 -9.10 5.40 9.42
N ASN A 45 -10.14 4.82 8.81
CA ASN A 45 -11.26 4.21 9.53
C ASN A 45 -11.11 2.70 9.74
N SER A 46 -9.98 2.11 9.34
CA SER A 46 -9.72 0.70 9.59
C SER A 46 -9.77 0.41 11.10
N PRO A 47 -10.38 -0.70 11.54
CA PRO A 47 -10.32 -1.13 12.94
C PRO A 47 -8.91 -1.57 13.35
N ALA A 48 -7.95 -1.61 12.42
CA ALA A 48 -6.56 -1.85 12.71
C ALA A 48 -6.04 -0.79 13.69
N ASN A 49 -5.78 -1.20 14.92
CA ASN A 49 -5.23 -0.33 15.97
C ASN A 49 -3.72 -0.10 15.77
N ARG A 50 -3.31 0.27 14.56
CA ARG A 50 -1.92 0.45 14.11
C ARG A 50 -1.83 1.27 12.82
N ASP A 51 -0.61 1.63 12.46
CA ASP A 51 -0.33 2.30 11.18
C ASP A 51 -0.82 1.48 9.99
N CYS A 52 -1.47 2.18 9.07
CA CYS A 52 -2.05 1.64 7.86
C CYS A 52 -1.24 2.08 6.62
N TYR A 53 -1.09 1.19 5.64
CA TYR A 53 -0.20 1.37 4.50
C TYR A 53 -0.94 1.25 3.17
N ILE A 54 -0.62 2.14 2.23
CA ILE A 54 -0.96 2.00 0.82
C ILE A 54 0.37 1.80 0.09
N ILE A 55 0.57 0.63 -0.51
CA ILE A 55 1.83 0.25 -1.16
C ILE A 55 1.62 0.29 -2.68
N ILE A 56 2.28 1.24 -3.33
CA ILE A 56 2.08 1.55 -4.75
C ILE A 56 3.15 0.86 -5.61
N GLY A 57 2.76 0.45 -6.82
CA GLY A 57 3.61 -0.25 -7.76
C GLY A 57 3.48 -1.77 -7.68
N ILE A 58 2.35 -2.27 -7.18
CA ILE A 58 2.03 -3.70 -7.07
C ILE A 58 0.81 -3.99 -7.95
N GLU A 59 0.93 -4.89 -8.92
CA GLU A 59 -0.16 -5.28 -9.81
C GLU A 59 -1.30 -5.97 -9.03
N ASP A 60 -2.55 -5.54 -9.24
CA ASP A 60 -3.70 -5.96 -8.44
C ASP A 60 -4.00 -7.47 -8.56
N GLU A 61 -3.80 -8.08 -9.74
CA GLU A 61 -4.18 -9.49 -9.97
C GLU A 61 -3.10 -10.49 -9.51
N THR A 62 -1.86 -10.32 -9.96
CA THR A 62 -0.78 -11.27 -9.63
C THR A 62 0.07 -10.86 -8.44
N LEU A 63 -0.17 -9.66 -7.90
CA LEU A 63 0.57 -9.07 -6.78
C LEU A 63 2.08 -9.05 -7.04
N LYS A 64 2.43 -8.83 -8.31
CA LYS A 64 3.80 -8.64 -8.77
C LYS A 64 4.22 -7.20 -8.54
N VAL A 65 5.47 -7.02 -8.15
CA VAL A 65 6.11 -5.71 -8.06
C VAL A 65 6.37 -5.20 -9.48
N LEU A 66 5.69 -4.13 -9.87
CA LEU A 66 5.92 -3.36 -11.09
C LEU A 66 6.85 -2.17 -10.85
N GLY A 67 6.85 -1.63 -9.63
CA GLY A 67 7.54 -0.39 -9.27
C GLY A 67 6.70 0.85 -9.59
N VAL A 68 7.26 2.03 -9.34
CA VAL A 68 6.62 3.32 -9.61
C VAL A 68 7.45 4.10 -10.61
N ASP A 69 6.79 4.75 -11.57
CA ASP A 69 7.46 5.62 -12.53
C ASP A 69 8.01 6.85 -11.82
N ALA A 70 9.32 7.07 -11.94
CA ALA A 70 10.02 8.19 -11.30
C ALA A 70 9.66 9.57 -11.88
N ASN A 71 8.85 9.63 -12.94
CA ASN A 71 8.50 10.84 -13.69
C ASN A 71 7.00 11.19 -13.64
N SER A 72 6.25 10.63 -12.69
CA SER A 72 4.82 10.91 -12.51
C SER A 72 4.54 12.34 -12.04
#